data_AF-A0A0K9CMP4-F1
#
_entry.id   AF-A0A0K9CMP4-F1
#
_cell.length_a   1.000
_cell.length_b   1.000
_cell.length_c   1.000
_cell.angle_alpha   90.00
_cell.angle_beta   90.00
_cell.angle_gamma   90.00
#
_symmetry.space_group_name_H-M   'P 1'
#
loop_
_entity.id
_entity.type
_entity.pdbx_description
1 polymer ?
#
loop_
_entity_poly.entity_id
_entity_poly.type
_entity_poly.pdbx_seq_one_letter_code
_entity_poly.pdbx_strand_id
1 'polypeptide(L)'
;MDITILKGILMGFILSLPFGPVGIYCMELTIVEGRWKGYITALGMVTIDVVYSAVALLFLSGVKDYVVKYENYLSLFIGIFLMIISLKKLLN
;
A
#
# COMPACT_ATOMS: atom_id res chain seq x y z
N MET A 1 -8.51 10.81 25.55
CA MET A 1 -7.51 9.84 25.03
C MET A 1 -8.15 8.90 24.01
N ASP A 2 -9.11 9.37 23.19
CA ASP A 2 -10.11 8.46 22.64
C ASP A 2 -10.20 8.49 21.10
N ILE A 3 -10.02 9.66 20.48
CA ILE A 3 -10.08 9.81 19.02
C ILE A 3 -8.90 9.18 18.29
N THR A 4 -7.70 9.18 18.89
CA THR A 4 -6.48 8.72 18.22
C THR A 4 -6.43 7.20 18.10
N ILE A 5 -6.87 6.50 19.16
CA ILE A 5 -6.99 5.04 19.16
C ILE A 5 -8.11 4.60 18.21
N LEU A 6 -9.26 5.29 18.26
CA LEU A 6 -10.36 5.01 17.34
C LEU A 6 -9.96 5.23 15.88
N LYS A 7 -9.24 6.32 15.57
CA LYS A 7 -8.71 6.59 14.23
C LYS A 7 -7.70 5.52 13.78
N GLY A 8 -6.87 5.02 14.70
CA GLY A 8 -5.95 3.91 14.43
C GLY A 8 -6.68 2.61 14.09
N ILE A 9 -7.71 2.24 14.87
CA ILE A 9 -8.55 1.06 14.62
C ILE A 9 -9.25 1.17 13.27
N LEU A 10 -9.87 2.32 12.97
CA LEU A 10 -10.54 2.57 11.68
C LEU A 10 -9.58 2.48 10.50
N MET A 11 -8.38 3.06 10.59
CA MET A 11 -7.40 2.97 9.52
C MET A 11 -6.89 1.55 9.29
N GLY A 12 -6.68 0.76 10.35
CA GLY A 12 -6.32 -0.66 10.22
C GLY A 12 -7.40 -1.47 9.50
N PHE A 13 -8.67 -1.16 9.77
CA PHE A 13 -9.80 -1.80 9.10
C PHE A 13 -9.87 -1.44 7.61
N ILE A 14 -9.68 -0.16 7.28
CA ILE A 14 -9.70 0.33 5.89
C ILE A 14 -8.53 -0.26 5.08
N LEU A 15 -7.34 -0.33 5.65
CA LEU A 15 -6.15 -0.90 5.01
C LEU A 15 -6.28 -2.40 4.72
N SER A 16 -7.05 -3.12 5.54
CA SER A 16 -7.27 -4.56 5.36
C SER A 16 -8.23 -4.90 4.22
N LEU A 17 -8.94 -3.90 3.69
CA LEU A 17 -9.88 -4.14 2.60
C LEU A 17 -9.11 -4.32 1.28
N PRO A 18 -9.42 -5.35 0.48
CA PRO A 18 -8.69 -5.67 -0.75
C PRO A 18 -9.11 -4.74 -1.90
N PHE A 19 -8.82 -3.43 -1.79
CA PHE A 19 -9.25 -2.41 -2.74
C PHE A 19 -8.23 -2.08 -3.85
N GLY A 20 -7.25 -2.94 -4.08
CA GLY A 20 -6.14 -2.66 -5.01
C GLY A 20 -5.99 -3.69 -6.14
N PRO A 21 -5.30 -3.32 -7.23
CA PRO A 21 -4.95 -4.25 -8.31
C PRO A 21 -4.11 -5.43 -7.80
N VAL A 22 -3.30 -5.18 -6.76
CA VAL A 22 -2.48 -6.17 -6.08
C VAL A 22 -3.35 -7.21 -5.33
N GLY A 23 -4.44 -6.78 -4.70
CA GLY A 23 -5.39 -7.68 -4.02
C GLY A 23 -6.15 -8.56 -5.01
N ILE A 24 -6.62 -7.96 -6.11
CA ILE A 24 -7.30 -8.70 -7.21
C ILE A 24 -6.34 -9.72 -7.83
N TYR A 25 -5.10 -9.32 -8.09
CA TYR A 25 -4.08 -10.22 -8.64
C TYR A 25 -3.79 -11.42 -7.73
N CYS A 26 -3.75 -11.22 -6.41
CA CYS A 26 -3.58 -12.31 -5.46
C CYS A 26 -4.79 -13.28 -5.46
N MET A 27 -6.01 -12.75 -5.60
CA MET A 27 -7.22 -13.56 -5.75
C MET A 27 -7.21 -14.35 -7.06
N GLU A 28 -6.84 -13.71 -8.16
CA GLU A 28 -6.72 -14.34 -9.48
C GLU A 28 -5.69 -15.48 -9.46
N LEU A 29 -4.51 -15.27 -8.90
CA LEU A 29 -3.48 -16.30 -8.72
C LEU A 29 -3.98 -17.50 -7.90
N THR A 30 -4.76 -17.23 -6.85
CA THR A 30 -5.33 -18.28 -5.99
C THR A 30 -6.32 -19.15 -6.77
N ILE A 31 -7.11 -18.53 -7.65
CA ILE A 31 -8.12 -19.20 -8.48
C ILE A 31 -7.47 -19.95 -9.65
N VAL A 32 -6.51 -19.34 -10.34
CA VAL A 32 -5.90 -19.86 -11.59
C VAL A 32 -4.78 -20.86 -11.32
N GLU A 33 -3.84 -20.55 -10.43
CA GLU A 33 -2.66 -21.38 -10.17
C GLU A 33 -2.79 -22.27 -8.93
N GLY A 34 -3.90 -22.13 -8.20
CA GLY A 34 -4.22 -22.92 -7.02
C GLY A 34 -3.80 -22.29 -5.70
N ARG A 35 -4.39 -22.83 -4.62
CA ARG A 35 -4.39 -22.27 -3.26
C ARG A 35 -2.98 -21.99 -2.73
N TRP A 36 -2.06 -22.94 -2.92
CA TRP A 36 -0.71 -22.88 -2.36
C TRP A 36 0.14 -21.74 -2.93
N LYS A 37 0.04 -21.51 -4.24
CA LYS A 37 0.77 -20.43 -4.90
C LYS A 37 0.24 -19.06 -4.47
N GLY A 38 -1.08 -18.92 -4.37
CA GLY A 38 -1.72 -17.73 -3.81
C GLY A 38 -1.29 -17.43 -2.36
N TYR A 39 -1.15 -18.46 -1.51
CA TYR A 39 -0.65 -18.27 -0.13
C TYR A 39 0.79 -17.78 -0.08
N ILE A 40 1.68 -18.32 -0.92
CA ILE A 40 3.09 -17.93 -0.94
C ILE A 40 3.25 -16.48 -1.42
N THR A 41 2.51 -16.07 -2.45
CA THR A 41 2.54 -14.68 -2.95
C THR A 41 1.95 -13.70 -1.94
N ALA A 42 0.84 -14.06 -1.28
CA ALA A 42 0.26 -13.26 -0.22
C ALA A 42 1.24 -13.08 0.97
N LEU A 43 1.92 -14.14 1.40
CA LEU A 43 2.93 -14.08 2.45
C LEU A 43 4.09 -13.14 2.08
N GLY A 44 4.58 -13.22 0.82
CA GLY A 44 5.63 -12.33 0.33
C GLY A 44 5.22 -10.85 0.38
N MET A 45 4.00 -10.54 -0.05
CA MET A 45 3.44 -9.19 -0.02
C MET A 45 3.37 -8.63 1.40
N VAL A 46 2.78 -9.38 2.34
CA VAL A 46 2.67 -8.96 3.75
C VAL A 46 4.06 -8.79 4.37
N THR A 47 5.03 -9.64 4.03
CA THR A 47 6.39 -9.53 4.55
C THR A 47 7.04 -8.21 4.13
N ILE A 48 6.88 -7.82 2.86
CA ILE A 48 7.40 -6.54 2.35
C ILE A 48 6.73 -5.36 3.05
N ASP A 49 5.41 -5.39 3.23
CA ASP A 49 4.68 -4.30 3.90
C ASP A 49 5.08 -4.13 5.36
N VAL A 50 5.30 -5.24 6.09
CA VAL A 50 5.77 -5.21 7.48
C VAL A 50 7.20 -4.67 7.56
N VAL A 51 8.10 -5.15 6.68
CA VAL A 51 9.49 -4.69 6.66
C VAL A 51 9.56 -3.21 6.31
N TYR A 52 8.83 -2.77 5.29
CA TYR A 52 8.77 -1.37 4.88
C TYR A 52 8.22 -0.48 6.00
N SER A 53 7.13 -0.89 6.65
CA SER A 53 6.54 -0.16 7.76
C SER A 53 7.48 -0.09 8.97
N ALA A 54 8.19 -1.18 9.27
CA ALA A 54 9.18 -1.21 10.35
C ALA A 54 10.33 -0.23 10.09
N VAL A 55 10.88 -0.22 8.87
CA VAL A 55 11.90 0.75 8.46
C VAL A 55 11.36 2.17 8.52
N ALA A 56 10.15 2.42 8.02
CA ALA A 56 9.51 3.73 8.07
C ALA A 56 9.37 4.23 9.52
N LEU A 57 8.92 3.40 10.45
CA LEU A 57 8.76 3.76 11.87
C LEU A 57 10.10 4.13 12.53
N LEU A 58 11.17 3.38 12.23
CA LEU A 58 12.51 3.66 12.77
C LEU A 58 13.08 4.99 12.28
N PHE A 59 12.84 5.35 11.02
CA PHE A 59 13.39 6.56 10.39
C PHE A 59 12.46 7.78 10.44
N LEU A 60 11.18 7.60 10.84
CA LEU A 60 10.16 8.64 10.77
C LEU A 60 10.55 9.93 11.49
N SER A 61 11.18 9.81 12.67
CA SER A 61 11.48 10.97 13.52
C SER A 61 12.56 11.89 12.93
N GLY A 62 13.47 11.38 12.09
CA GLY A 62 14.54 12.17 11.49
C GLY A 62 14.22 12.70 10.09
N VAL A 63 13.28 12.05 9.39
CA VAL A 63 12.99 12.31 7.98
C VAL A 63 11.70 13.13 7.80
N LYS A 64 10.89 13.29 8.86
CA LYS A 64 9.62 14.02 8.82
C LYS A 64 9.73 15.44 8.27
N ASP A 65 10.68 16.23 8.73
CA ASP A 65 10.83 17.63 8.31
C ASP A 65 11.23 17.76 6.83
N TYR A 66 12.03 16.83 6.33
CA TYR A 66 12.38 16.75 4.92
C TYR A 66 11.19 16.29 4.06
N VAL A 67 10.42 15.30 4.52
CA VAL A 67 9.25 14.80 3.80
C VAL A 67 8.19 15.88 3.65
N VAL A 68 7.88 16.63 4.71
CA VAL A 68 6.88 17.72 4.66
C VAL A 68 7.31 18.82 3.67
N LYS A 69 8.61 19.14 3.59
CA LYS A 69 9.11 20.14 2.64
C LYS A 69 8.94 19.72 1.18
N TYR A 70 9.07 18.43 0.87
CA TYR A 70 8.96 17.90 -0.49
C TYR A 70 7.62 17.21 -0.79
N GLU A 71 6.70 17.16 0.18
CA GLU A 71 5.41 16.46 0.09
C GLU A 71 4.62 16.86 -1.17
N ASN A 72 4.58 18.16 -1.48
CA ASN A 72 3.85 18.66 -2.64
C ASN A 72 4.46 18.15 -3.98
N TYR A 73 5.79 18.07 -4.06
CA TYR A 73 6.47 17.54 -5.24
C TYR A 73 6.27 16.02 -5.37
N LEU A 74 6.37 15.28 -4.26
CA LEU A 74 6.09 13.84 -4.25
C LEU A 74 4.65 13.55 -4.63
N SER A 75 3.67 14.27 -4.07
CA SER A 75 2.25 14.07 -4.36
C SER A 75 1.92 14.36 -5.82
N LEU A 76 2.48 15.42 -6.40
CA LEU A 76 2.32 15.70 -7.83
C LEU A 76 2.90 14.58 -8.70
N PHE A 77 4.10 14.11 -8.36
CA PHE A 77 4.75 13.04 -9.11
C PHE A 77 3.95 11.73 -9.06
N ILE A 78 3.49 11.34 -7.86
CA ILE A 78 2.66 10.15 -7.66
C ILE A 78 1.32 10.29 -8.39
N GLY A 79 0.68 11.45 -8.34
CA GLY A 79 -0.57 11.72 -9.04
C GLY A 79 -0.44 11.61 -10.56
N ILE A 80 0.60 12.22 -11.14
CA ILE A 80 0.89 12.12 -12.58
C ILE A 80 1.17 10.67 -12.97
N PHE A 81 1.96 9.96 -12.18
CA PHE A 81 2.29 8.56 -12.42
C PHE A 81 1.04 7.67 -12.41
N LEU A 82 0.16 7.84 -11.42
CA LEU A 82 -1.11 7.13 -11.33
C LEU A 82 -2.04 7.46 -12.51
N MET A 83 -2.09 8.73 -12.93
CA MET A 83 -2.89 9.16 -14.08
C MET A 83 -2.40 8.47 -15.36
N ILE A 84 -1.09 8.41 -15.59
CA ILE A 84 -0.50 7.70 -16.74
C ILE A 84 -0.84 6.21 -16.71
N ILE A 85 -0.70 5.53 -15.56
CA ILE A 85 -1.04 4.12 -15.42
C ILE A 85 -2.53 3.89 -15.70
N SER A 86 -3.41 4.74 -15.15
CA SER A 86 -4.85 4.63 -15.34
C SER A 86 -5.24 4.79 -16.80
N LEU A 87 -4.69 5.81 -17.50
CA LEU A 87 -4.93 6.00 -18.93
C LEU A 87 -4.43 4.80 -19.75
N LYS A 88 -3.25 4.26 -19.43
CA LYS A 88 -2.71 3.08 -20.13
C LYS A 88 -3.57 1.83 -19.92
N LYS A 89 -4.12 1.63 -18.73
CA LYS A 89 -5.01 0.50 -18.39
C LYS A 89 -6.39 0.64 -19.05
N LEU A 90 -6.89 1.86 -19.27
CA LEU A 90 -8.18 2.10 -19.94
C LEU A 90 -8.09 1.90 -21.45
N LEU A 91 -6.94 2.26 -22.05
CA LEU A 91 -6.76 2.29 -23.51
C LEU A 91 -6.33 0.94 -24.10
N ASN A 92 -6.01 -0.05 -23.27
CA ASN A 92 -5.54 -1.39 -23.65
C ASN A 92 -6.31 -2.49 -22.93
#